data_AF-A0A937TLM1-F1
#
_entry.id   AF-A0A937TLM1-F1
#
_cell.length_a   1.000
_cell.length_b   1.000
_cell.length_c   1.000
_cell.angle_alpha   90.00
_cell.angle_beta   90.00
_cell.angle_gamma   90.00
#
_symmetry.space_group_name_H-M   'P 1'
#
loop_
_entity.id
_entity.type
_entity.pdbx_description
1 polymer ?
#
loop_
_entity_poly.entity_id
_entity_poly.type
_entity_poly.pdbx_seq_one_letter_code
_entity_poly.pdbx_strand_id
1 'polypeptide(L)'
;MFRYLLFALGNNEAMVWMLYTGIILHGVCYDFFFVTGQIFVDKKAPSHLKASAQGMITFATYGLGMFIGTWFSGLIVGFFTTSQNGQTMHQWMEIWLIPMAIAAFVFILFVIFFKRSGEESRAENKPG
;
A
#
# COMPACT_ATOMS: atom_id res chain seq x y z
N MET A 1 -2.72 -1.62 -5.44
CA MET A 1 -2.93 -2.52 -6.60
C MET A 1 -2.94 -1.75 -7.91
N PHE A 2 -3.94 -0.90 -8.19
CA PHE A 2 -4.05 -0.18 -9.48
C PHE A 2 -2.81 0.63 -9.87
N ARG A 3 -2.18 1.33 -8.93
CA ARG A 3 -0.90 2.03 -9.18
C ARG A 3 0.18 1.11 -9.77
N TYR A 4 0.34 -0.08 -9.19
CA TYR A 4 1.37 -1.03 -9.63
C TYR A 4 1.05 -1.60 -11.02
N LEU A 5 -0.24 -1.77 -11.33
CA LEU A 5 -0.66 -2.15 -12.68
C LEU A 5 -0.33 -1.06 -13.72
N LEU A 6 -0.58 0.21 -13.38
CA LEU A 6 -0.21 1.34 -14.24
C LEU A 6 1.32 1.42 -14.47
N PHE A 7 2.12 1.08 -13.46
CA PHE A 7 3.59 1.04 -13.59
C PHE A 7 4.09 -0.18 -14.36
N ALA A 8 3.39 -1.31 -14.28
CA ALA A 8 3.73 -2.51 -15.05
C ALA A 8 3.42 -2.34 -16.55
N LEU A 9 2.37 -1.59 -16.90
CA LEU A 9 1.94 -1.38 -18.28
C LEU A 9 2.47 -0.09 -18.92
N GLY A 10 2.87 0.89 -18.11
CA GLY A 10 3.40 2.16 -18.58
C GLY A 10 4.80 2.06 -19.18
N ASN A 11 5.13 2.99 -20.07
CA ASN A 11 6.47 3.13 -20.67
C ASN A 11 6.88 4.60 -20.76
N ASN A 12 8.13 4.87 -21.16
CA ASN A 12 8.67 6.23 -21.30
C ASN A 12 8.28 6.93 -22.61
N GLU A 13 7.37 6.35 -23.39
CA GLU A 13 6.94 6.85 -24.69
C GLU A 13 5.42 7.17 -24.65
N ALA A 14 4.64 6.56 -25.53
CA ALA A 14 3.20 6.82 -25.68
C ALA A 14 2.38 6.52 -24.42
N MET A 15 2.86 5.65 -23.52
CA MET A 15 2.15 5.25 -22.30
C MET A 15 2.66 5.95 -21.03
N VAL A 16 3.44 7.04 -21.16
CA VAL A 16 3.96 7.79 -20.00
C VAL A 16 2.85 8.35 -19.10
N TRP A 17 1.67 8.62 -19.66
CA TRP A 17 0.51 9.07 -18.89
C TRP A 17 0.12 8.08 -17.79
N MET A 18 0.30 6.76 -18.01
CA MET A 18 0.02 5.74 -16.99
C MET A 18 0.95 5.89 -15.79
N LEU A 19 2.22 6.24 -16.02
CA LEU A 19 3.19 6.52 -14.96
C LEU A 19 2.79 7.76 -14.16
N TYR A 20 2.42 8.86 -14.82
CA TYR A 20 1.95 10.06 -14.13
C TYR A 20 0.66 9.82 -13.34
N THR A 21 -0.30 9.10 -13.90
CA THR A 21 -1.53 8.71 -13.19
C THR A 21 -1.19 7.84 -11.98
N GLY A 22 -0.25 6.91 -12.10
CA GLY A 22 0.20 6.09 -10.98
C GLY A 22 0.85 6.90 -9.85
N ILE A 23 1.62 7.94 -10.19
CA ILE A 23 2.24 8.85 -9.20
C ILE A 23 1.16 9.67 -8.48
N ILE A 24 0.20 10.25 -9.22
CA ILE A 24 -0.90 11.02 -8.61
C ILE A 24 -1.73 10.13 -7.68
N LEU A 25 -2.09 8.93 -8.15
CA LEU A 25 -2.85 7.96 -7.34
C LEU A 25 -2.08 7.58 -6.07
N HIS A 26 -0.75 7.51 -6.13
CA HIS A 26 0.06 7.25 -4.94
C HIS A 26 -0.16 8.31 -3.86
N GLY A 27 -0.07 9.59 -4.23
CA GLY A 27 -0.22 10.71 -3.28
C GLY A 27 -1.57 10.70 -2.59
N VAL A 28 -2.65 10.53 -3.37
CA VAL A 28 -4.02 10.46 -2.83
C VAL A 28 -4.18 9.27 -1.88
N CYS A 29 -3.77 8.07 -2.29
CA CYS A 29 -3.88 6.89 -1.43
C CYS A 29 -3.03 6.98 -0.16
N TYR A 30 -1.83 7.55 -0.28
CA TYR A 30 -0.92 7.74 0.84
C TYR A 30 -1.52 8.69 1.87
N ASP A 31 -2.00 9.86 1.45
CA ASP A 31 -2.61 10.83 2.36
C ASP A 31 -3.79 10.22 3.11
N PHE A 32 -4.75 9.63 2.40
CA PHE A 32 -5.92 9.02 3.03
C PHE A 32 -5.56 7.91 4.00
N PHE A 33 -4.64 7.01 3.64
CA PHE A 33 -4.30 5.88 4.50
C PHE A 33 -3.57 6.35 5.77
N PHE A 34 -2.59 7.23 5.63
CA PHE A 34 -1.81 7.70 6.76
C PHE A 34 -2.59 8.66 7.64
N VAL A 35 -3.22 9.70 7.08
CA VAL A 35 -3.99 10.67 7.86
C VAL A 35 -5.17 9.99 8.57
N THR A 36 -5.92 9.13 7.87
CA THR A 36 -7.03 8.39 8.51
C THR A 36 -6.53 7.42 9.57
N GLY A 37 -5.42 6.73 9.32
CA GLY A 37 -4.80 5.83 10.29
C GLY A 37 -4.37 6.55 11.56
N GLN A 38 -3.74 7.72 11.41
CA GLN A 38 -3.35 8.57 12.53
C GLN A 38 -4.57 9.07 13.31
N ILE A 39 -5.62 9.54 12.64
CA ILE A 39 -6.88 9.96 13.29
C ILE A 39 -7.54 8.79 14.04
N PHE A 40 -7.56 7.59 13.44
CA PHE A 40 -8.14 6.41 14.08
C PHE A 40 -7.40 6.03 15.36
N VAL A 41 -6.07 6.03 15.32
CA VAL A 41 -5.26 5.73 16.51
C VAL A 41 -5.37 6.82 17.55
N ASP A 42 -5.41 8.09 17.17
CA ASP A 42 -5.64 9.18 18.10
C ASP A 42 -7.01 9.07 18.82
N LYS A 43 -8.04 8.59 18.12
CA LYS A 43 -9.37 8.31 18.70
C LYS A 43 -9.38 7.10 19.62
N LYS A 44 -8.56 6.07 19.35
CA LYS A 44 -8.56 4.81 20.11
C LYS A 44 -7.60 4.83 21.29
N ALA A 45 -6.52 5.62 21.22
CA ALA A 45 -5.48 5.66 22.24
C ALA A 45 -5.86 6.56 23.44
N PRO A 46 -5.52 6.17 24.68
CA PRO A 46 -5.64 7.03 25.86
C PRO A 46 -4.83 8.32 25.70
N SER A 47 -5.32 9.43 26.25
CA SER A 47 -4.73 10.77 26.08
C SER A 47 -3.23 10.85 26.39
N HIS A 48 -2.75 10.10 27.38
CA HIS A 48 -1.34 10.07 27.79
C HIS A 48 -0.43 9.19 26.91
N LEU A 49 -1.00 8.33 26.05
CA LEU A 49 -0.24 7.41 25.16
C LEU A 49 -0.33 7.78 23.67
N LYS A 50 -1.12 8.80 23.31
CA LYS A 50 -1.32 9.23 21.92
C LYS A 50 0.00 9.45 21.17
N ALA A 51 0.92 10.21 21.77
CA ALA A 51 2.22 10.48 21.17
C ALA A 51 3.06 9.20 20.94
N SER A 52 3.02 8.27 21.89
CA SER A 52 3.71 6.98 21.78
C SER A 52 3.08 6.09 20.69
N ALA A 53 1.75 6.06 20.60
CA ALA A 53 1.04 5.30 19.57
C ALA A 53 1.29 5.85 18.15
N GLN A 54 1.33 7.17 17.97
CA GLN A 54 1.69 7.81 16.70
C GLN A 54 3.15 7.52 16.32
N GLY A 55 4.06 7.59 17.29
CA GLY A 55 5.45 7.20 17.09
C GLY A 55 5.60 5.73 16.68
N MET A 56 4.82 4.84 17.29
CA MET A 56 4.83 3.41 16.96
C MET A 56 4.34 3.13 15.53
N ILE A 57 3.26 3.80 15.07
CA ILE A 57 2.80 3.69 13.67
C ILE A 57 3.88 4.17 12.71
N THR A 58 4.49 5.32 13.02
CA THR A 58 5.56 5.91 12.23
C THR A 58 6.75 4.96 12.14
N PHE A 59 7.18 4.39 13.26
CA PHE A 59 8.25 3.39 13.31
C PHE A 59 7.89 2.11 12.56
N ALA A 60 6.69 1.58 12.77
CA ALA A 60 6.24 0.37 12.08
C ALA A 60 6.22 0.57 10.56
N THR A 61 5.85 1.77 10.09
CA THR A 61 5.68 2.03 8.65
C THR A 61 6.97 2.48 7.97
N TYR A 62 7.68 3.46 8.52
CA TYR A 62 8.91 4.03 7.94
C TYR A 62 10.19 3.45 8.51
N GLY A 63 10.14 2.80 9.68
CA GLY A 63 11.27 2.04 10.20
C GLY A 63 11.24 0.64 9.65
N LEU A 64 10.56 -0.26 10.37
CA LEU A 64 10.60 -1.69 10.08
C LEU A 64 9.98 -2.05 8.71
N GLY A 65 8.82 -1.47 8.40
CA GLY A 65 8.11 -1.74 7.14
C GLY A 65 8.94 -1.34 5.92
N MET A 66 9.51 -0.13 5.92
CA MET A 66 10.38 0.34 4.84
C MET A 66 11.67 -0.48 4.74
N PHE A 67 12.27 -0.87 5.87
CA PHE A 67 13.47 -1.70 5.88
C PHE A 67 13.23 -3.06 5.18
N ILE A 68 12.20 -3.80 5.63
CA ILE A 68 11.86 -5.10 5.05
C ILE A 68 11.44 -4.93 3.58
N GLY A 69 10.63 -3.92 3.28
CA GLY A 69 10.15 -3.65 1.92
C GLY A 69 11.28 -3.35 0.94
N THR A 70 12.27 -2.55 1.36
CA THR A 70 13.43 -2.20 0.52
C THR A 70 14.32 -3.40 0.30
N TRP A 71 14.59 -4.18 1.35
CA TRP A 71 15.38 -5.41 1.24
C TRP A 71 14.73 -6.42 0.29
N PHE A 72 13.44 -6.67 0.45
CA PHE A 72 12.68 -7.57 -0.42
C PHE A 72 12.58 -7.06 -1.85
N SER A 73 12.35 -5.75 -2.04
CA SER A 73 12.35 -5.13 -3.38
C SER A 73 13.70 -5.27 -4.07
N GLY A 74 14.81 -5.16 -3.34
CA GLY A 74 16.16 -5.35 -3.89
C GLY A 74 16.38 -6.77 -4.41
N LEU A 75 15.91 -7.78 -3.67
CA LEU A 75 15.97 -9.18 -4.09
C LEU A 75 15.17 -9.42 -5.37
N ILE A 76 13.95 -8.89 -5.44
CA ILE A 76 13.09 -9.00 -6.63
C ILE A 76 13.76 -8.36 -7.83
N VAL A 77 14.17 -7.09 -7.71
CA VAL A 77 14.82 -6.37 -8.82
C VAL A 77 16.05 -7.13 -9.26
N GLY A 78 16.90 -7.60 -8.34
CA GLY A 78 18.07 -8.42 -8.67
C GLY A 78 17.74 -9.69 -9.45
N PHE A 79 16.68 -10.40 -9.09
CA PHE A 79 16.25 -11.63 -9.77
C PHE A 79 15.73 -11.37 -11.19
N PHE A 80 14.99 -10.27 -11.39
CA PHE A 80 14.45 -9.85 -12.69
C PHE A 80 15.38 -8.91 -13.47
N THR A 81 16.67 -8.90 -13.11
CA THR A 81 17.72 -8.17 -13.82
C THR A 81 18.56 -9.17 -14.60
N THR A 82 18.57 -9.05 -15.92
CA THR A 82 19.43 -9.86 -16.80
C THR A 82 20.52 -8.99 -17.39
N SER A 83 21.76 -9.48 -17.40
CA SER A 83 22.85 -8.85 -18.14
C SER A 83 22.92 -9.46 -19.54
N GLN A 84 22.63 -8.68 -20.57
CA GLN A 84 22.77 -9.09 -21.97
C GLN A 84 23.76 -8.14 -22.64
N ASN A 85 24.82 -8.69 -23.23
CA ASN A 85 25.89 -7.92 -23.90
C ASN A 85 26.50 -6.78 -23.04
N GLY A 86 26.66 -7.00 -21.74
CA GLY A 86 27.21 -6.00 -20.82
C GLY A 86 26.24 -4.85 -20.49
N GLN A 87 24.99 -4.92 -20.95
CA GLN A 87 23.92 -4.02 -20.56
C GLN A 87 22.97 -4.70 -19.58
N THR A 88 22.71 -4.00 -18.48
CA THR A 88 21.75 -4.41 -17.46
C THR A 88 20.34 -4.13 -17.96
N MET A 89 19.57 -5.18 -18.24
CA MET A 89 18.15 -5.09 -18.61
C MET A 89 17.27 -5.50 -17.43
N HIS A 90 16.37 -4.60 -17.04
CA HIS A 90 15.40 -4.83 -15.98
C HIS A 90 14.04 -5.19 -16.59
N GLN A 91 13.46 -6.30 -16.15
CA GLN A 91 12.12 -6.71 -16.56
C GLN A 91 11.07 -6.00 -15.68
N TRP A 92 10.80 -4.74 -16.01
CA TRP A 92 9.98 -3.84 -15.19
C TRP A 92 8.54 -4.34 -14.98
N MET A 93 7.96 -5.02 -15.97
CA MET A 93 6.61 -5.55 -15.87
C MET A 93 6.50 -6.58 -14.74
N GLU A 94 7.37 -7.59 -14.70
CA GLU A 94 7.39 -8.60 -13.63
C GLU A 94 7.70 -7.97 -12.27
N ILE A 95 8.67 -7.03 -12.22
CA ILE A 95 9.05 -6.32 -10.99
C ILE A 95 7.84 -5.59 -10.38
N TRP A 96 7.02 -4.94 -11.20
CA TRP A 96 5.84 -4.20 -10.74
C TRP A 96 4.62 -5.09 -10.48
N LEU A 97 4.51 -6.25 -11.14
CA LEU A 97 3.42 -7.20 -10.91
C LEU A 97 3.49 -7.89 -9.54
N ILE A 98 4.69 -8.11 -9.00
CA ILE A 98 4.86 -8.73 -7.67
C ILE A 98 4.22 -7.89 -6.54
N PRO A 99 4.54 -6.59 -6.36
CA PRO A 99 3.88 -5.77 -5.36
C PRO A 99 2.38 -5.55 -5.67
N MET A 100 1.97 -5.62 -6.94
CA MET A 100 0.56 -5.65 -7.31
C MET A 100 -0.16 -6.87 -6.72
N ALA A 101 0.41 -8.06 -6.91
CA ALA A 101 -0.11 -9.31 -6.38
C ALA A 101 -0.15 -9.34 -4.85
N ILE A 102 0.91 -8.87 -4.18
CA ILE A 102 0.94 -8.75 -2.71
C ILE A 102 -0.17 -7.81 -2.23
N ALA A 103 -0.32 -6.64 -2.85
CA ALA A 103 -1.37 -5.69 -2.49
C ALA A 103 -2.78 -6.26 -2.74
N ALA A 104 -2.98 -7.01 -3.83
CA ALA A 104 -4.24 -7.69 -4.13
C ALA A 104 -4.56 -8.75 -3.07
N PHE A 105 -3.58 -9.56 -2.69
CA PHE A 105 -3.71 -10.58 -1.65
C PHE A 105 -4.07 -9.96 -0.29
N VAL A 106 -3.35 -8.92 0.14
CA VAL A 106 -3.66 -8.19 1.38
C VAL A 106 -5.06 -7.56 1.33
N PHE A 107 -5.47 -7.02 0.17
CA PHE A 107 -6.82 -6.50 -0.01
C PHE A 107 -7.89 -7.59 0.14
N ILE A 108 -7.68 -8.78 -0.44
CA ILE A 108 -8.58 -9.92 -0.28
C ILE A 108 -8.69 -10.33 1.19
N LEU A 109 -7.55 -10.46 1.90
CA LEU A 109 -7.54 -10.73 3.33
C LEU A 109 -8.32 -9.67 4.11
N PHE A 110 -8.10 -8.39 3.81
CA PHE A 110 -8.82 -7.30 4.44
C PHE A 110 -10.33 -7.41 4.22
N VAL A 111 -10.78 -7.68 3.00
CA VAL A 111 -12.22 -7.86 2.70
C VAL A 111 -12.82 -9.04 3.48
N ILE A 112 -12.08 -10.14 3.63
CA ILE A 112 -12.55 -11.34 4.34
C ILE A 112 -12.60 -11.11 5.86
N PHE A 113 -11.52 -10.58 6.45
CA PHE A 113 -11.38 -10.45 7.91
C PHE A 113 -12.00 -9.18 8.48
N PHE A 114 -12.09 -8.10 7.69
CA PHE A 114 -12.55 -6.79 8.14
C PHE A 114 -14.04 -6.55 7.86
N LYS A 115 -14.80 -7.60 7.49
CA LYS A 115 -16.26 -7.54 7.40
C LYS A 115 -16.84 -7.26 8.80
N ARG A 116 -17.32 -6.04 9.00
CA ARG A 116 -17.76 -5.53 10.30
C ARG A 116 -18.97 -6.33 10.80
N SER A 117 -18.81 -6.99 11.95
CA SER A 117 -19.90 -7.32 12.85
C SER A 117 -20.42 -6.01 13.48
N GLY A 118 -21.72 -5.73 13.36
CA GLY A 118 -22.36 -4.65 14.13
C GLY A 118 -23.18 -3.59 13.38
N GLU A 119 -23.81 -3.93 12.25
CA GLU A 119 -24.90 -3.10 11.67
C GLU A 119 -26.26 -3.82 11.65
N GLU A 120 -26.54 -4.63 12.66
CA GLU A 120 -27.90 -5.16 12.89
C GLU A 120 -28.59 -4.62 14.17
N SER A 121 -27.93 -3.85 15.05
CA SER A 121 -28.57 -3.43 16.32
C SER A 121 -29.16 -2.01 16.35
N ARG A 122 -29.32 -1.31 15.21
CA ARG A 122 -29.94 0.03 15.17
C ARG A 122 -31.01 0.21 14.09
N ALA A 123 -31.71 -0.86 13.74
CA ALA A 123 -32.97 -0.79 12.98
C ALA A 123 -34.21 -1.13 13.82
N GLU A 124 -34.05 -1.73 15.01
CA GLU A 124 -35.15 -2.23 15.85
C GLU A 124 -35.42 -1.36 17.10
N ASN A 125 -35.22 -0.04 17.00
CA ASN A 125 -35.74 0.86 18.04
C ASN A 125 -36.25 2.16 17.41
N LYS A 126 -37.35 2.03 16.66
CA LYS A 126 -38.30 3.12 16.45
C LYS A 126 -39.51 2.82 17.35
N PRO A 127 -39.75 3.58 18.43
CA PRO A 127 -41.06 3.54 19.07
C PRO A 127 -42.10 4.07 18.08
N GLY A 128 -43.13 3.27 17.81
CA GLY A 128 -44.36 3.68 17.15
C GLY A 128 -45.32 4.38 18.11
#